data_AF-A0A821NKG4-F1
#
_entry.id   AF-A0A821NKG4-F1
#
_cell.length_a   1.000
_cell.length_b   1.000
_cell.length_c   1.000
_cell.angle_alpha   90.00
_cell.angle_beta   90.00
_cell.angle_gamma   90.00
#
_symmetry.space_group_name_H-M   'P 1'
#
loop_
_entity.id
_entity.type
_entity.pdbx_description
1 polymer ?
#
loop_
_entity_poly.entity_id
_entity_poly.type
_entity_poly.pdbx_seq_one_letter_code
_entity_poly.pdbx_strand_id
1 'polypeptide(L)'
;MASPSSFHLDQRVSIAGKGLGTIAFVGKTEFADGEWIGVVLDEPKGKNNGTVQKKDGTIVSYFSCNENHGLYVRAGQIESVISDSQTNLPRSASSHSVKSQASSTGNIPIPTTPGIPAKSSGLPSKQSGLRAPTSHTSIRPAGIDIDDDSTGLTRSTQSSNEITKIATNERISPPKEEIKPPKEEIKPPKEEIKPPPVAVLQPKPTIPVPSPAPLTQSTNIQQSSISDLSESQELINNLKTKITDQEEQIQTLIKKRRDDVEKLKEFERTKIQLDQLQSYKREAQERMKELNDKLQQQENELKDTRDKFAAYRDEMNDTEERIESLTLDLEMAEEKLETVTSENTTLKEKIEEVQLELDVIKGEIQLNGPNQVANGIQKKIDDERTIKLEQALIKLRDL
;
A
#
# COMPACT_ATOMS: atom_id res chain seq x y z
N MET A 1 -13.64 -9.60 -33.20
CA MET A 1 -13.39 -9.18 -31.80
C MET A 1 -14.63 -9.52 -30.98
N ALA A 2 -14.49 -9.98 -29.74
CA ALA A 2 -15.64 -10.28 -28.89
C ALA A 2 -16.25 -8.98 -28.33
N SER A 3 -17.57 -8.84 -28.46
CA SER A 3 -18.33 -7.80 -27.76
C SER A 3 -18.37 -8.13 -26.26
N PRO A 4 -18.36 -7.14 -25.34
CA PRO A 4 -18.34 -7.43 -23.90
C PRO A 4 -19.55 -8.25 -23.42
N SER A 5 -20.67 -8.18 -24.13
CA SER A 5 -21.86 -9.02 -23.93
C SER A 5 -21.68 -10.53 -24.19
N SER A 6 -20.47 -11.03 -24.49
CA SER A 6 -20.16 -12.47 -24.47
C SER A 6 -19.71 -12.99 -23.10
N PHE A 7 -19.43 -12.11 -22.14
CA PHE A 7 -18.83 -12.47 -20.85
C PHE A 7 -19.82 -12.45 -19.69
N HIS A 8 -19.77 -13.47 -18.85
CA HIS A 8 -20.69 -13.69 -17.74
C HIS A 8 -19.91 -13.99 -16.44
N LEU A 9 -20.57 -13.83 -15.29
CA LEU A 9 -19.99 -14.22 -13.99
C LEU A 9 -19.77 -15.73 -13.91
N ASP A 10 -18.83 -16.16 -13.06
CA ASP A 10 -18.37 -17.53 -12.84
C ASP A 10 -17.78 -18.25 -14.08
N GLN A 11 -17.69 -17.56 -15.22
CA GLN A 11 -17.15 -18.08 -16.47
C GLN A 11 -15.62 -18.21 -16.42
N ARG A 12 -15.09 -19.35 -16.87
CA ARG A 12 -13.65 -19.63 -16.93
C ARG A 12 -12.99 -19.00 -18.17
N VAL A 13 -11.81 -18.41 -17.98
CA VAL A 13 -11.10 -17.65 -19.02
C VAL A 13 -9.58 -17.85 -18.97
N SER A 14 -8.92 -17.77 -20.13
CA SER A 14 -7.46 -17.59 -20.23
C SER A 14 -7.12 -16.10 -20.38
N ILE A 15 -6.14 -15.63 -19.61
CA ILE A 15 -5.57 -14.28 -19.72
C ILE A 15 -4.11 -14.40 -20.19
N ALA A 16 -3.82 -13.80 -21.34
CA ALA A 16 -2.50 -13.89 -21.99
C ALA A 16 -1.35 -13.50 -21.05
N GLY A 17 -0.40 -14.42 -20.83
CA GLY A 17 0.75 -14.23 -19.94
C GLY A 17 0.43 -14.19 -18.44
N LYS A 18 -0.83 -14.42 -18.03
CA LYS A 18 -1.26 -14.46 -16.63
C LYS A 18 -1.84 -15.81 -16.19
N GLY A 19 -2.33 -16.62 -17.13
CA GLY A 19 -2.86 -17.95 -16.87
C GLY A 19 -4.38 -17.96 -16.78
N LEU A 20 -4.92 -18.97 -16.09
CA LEU A 20 -6.36 -19.17 -15.98
C LEU A 20 -6.98 -18.39 -14.82
N GLY A 21 -8.25 -18.07 -14.96
CA GLY A 21 -9.07 -17.49 -13.91
C GLY A 21 -10.57 -17.59 -14.17
N THR A 22 -11.33 -17.06 -13.23
CA THR A 22 -12.80 -17.03 -13.23
C THR A 22 -13.27 -15.58 -13.21
N ILE A 23 -14.26 -15.22 -14.04
CA ILE A 23 -14.86 -13.89 -14.05
C ILE A 23 -15.70 -13.69 -12.77
N ALA A 24 -15.35 -12.69 -11.97
CA ALA A 24 -16.07 -12.32 -10.74
C ALA A 24 -16.75 -10.94 -10.82
N PHE A 25 -16.50 -10.16 -11.87
CA PHE A 25 -17.16 -8.89 -12.12
C PHE A 25 -17.23 -8.59 -13.63
N VAL A 26 -18.34 -8.01 -14.10
CA VAL A 26 -18.47 -7.40 -15.44
C VAL A 26 -19.26 -6.10 -15.30
N GLY A 27 -18.73 -4.98 -15.79
CA GLY A 27 -19.45 -3.71 -15.80
C GLY A 27 -18.56 -2.47 -15.82
N LYS A 28 -19.16 -1.29 -15.62
CA LYS A 28 -18.45 -0.02 -15.47
C LYS A 28 -17.78 0.06 -14.10
N THR A 29 -16.63 0.73 -14.02
CA THR A 29 -15.92 0.96 -12.74
C THR A 29 -15.65 2.44 -12.52
N GLU A 30 -15.45 2.83 -11.27
CA GLU A 30 -15.19 4.23 -10.89
C GLU A 30 -13.72 4.63 -11.07
N PHE A 31 -12.82 3.67 -11.33
CA PHE A 31 -11.39 3.95 -11.48
C PHE A 31 -10.96 4.31 -12.91
N ALA A 32 -11.73 3.91 -13.94
CA ALA A 32 -11.46 4.24 -15.34
C ALA A 32 -12.67 3.96 -16.25
N ASP A 33 -12.93 4.84 -17.22
CA ASP A 33 -14.13 4.82 -18.06
C ASP A 33 -14.38 3.53 -18.85
N GLY A 34 -15.65 3.30 -19.18
CA GLY A 34 -16.11 2.15 -19.97
C GLY A 34 -16.18 0.85 -19.17
N GLU A 35 -16.30 -0.26 -19.89
CA GLU A 35 -16.57 -1.57 -19.30
C GLU A 35 -15.29 -2.38 -19.01
N TRP A 36 -15.26 -3.02 -17.85
CA TRP A 36 -14.17 -3.81 -17.32
C TRP A 36 -14.68 -5.19 -16.88
N ILE A 37 -13.77 -6.17 -16.93
CA ILE A 37 -14.01 -7.52 -16.45
C ILE A 37 -13.03 -7.76 -15.31
N GLY A 38 -13.54 -8.07 -14.12
CA GLY A 38 -12.76 -8.50 -12.97
C GLY A 38 -12.62 -10.01 -12.99
N VAL A 39 -11.38 -10.48 -12.96
CA VAL A 39 -11.01 -11.90 -13.01
C VAL A 39 -10.25 -12.26 -11.74
N VAL A 40 -10.67 -13.34 -11.08
CA VAL A 40 -9.91 -14.01 -10.02
C VAL A 40 -9.04 -15.06 -10.69
N LEU A 41 -7.72 -14.88 -10.68
CA LEU A 41 -6.77 -15.84 -11.22
C LEU A 41 -6.56 -17.01 -10.26
N ASP A 42 -6.24 -18.19 -10.79
CA ASP A 42 -5.94 -19.37 -9.98
C ASP A 42 -4.60 -19.22 -9.22
N GLU A 43 -3.66 -18.48 -9.80
CA GLU A 43 -2.34 -18.19 -9.27
C GLU A 43 -2.21 -16.73 -8.82
N PRO A 44 -1.32 -16.41 -7.85
CA PRO A 44 -1.09 -15.04 -7.35
C PRO A 44 -0.29 -14.17 -8.34
N LYS A 45 -0.83 -14.00 -9.56
CA LYS A 45 -0.25 -13.24 -10.68
C LYS A 45 -1.05 -11.96 -11.02
N GLY A 46 -2.08 -11.65 -10.25
CA GLY A 46 -2.95 -10.48 -10.38
C GLY A 46 -2.29 -9.16 -9.93
N LYS A 47 -3.12 -8.24 -9.44
CA LYS A 47 -2.72 -6.89 -9.00
C LYS A 47 -3.48 -6.36 -7.78
N ASN A 48 -4.53 -7.03 -7.34
CA ASN A 48 -5.38 -6.63 -6.21
C ASN A 48 -6.07 -7.87 -5.59
N ASN A 49 -6.95 -7.63 -4.62
CA ASN A 49 -7.80 -8.61 -3.94
C ASN A 49 -9.29 -8.46 -4.33
N GLY A 50 -9.59 -7.75 -5.42
CA GLY A 50 -10.95 -7.35 -5.84
C GLY A 50 -11.36 -5.95 -5.36
N THR A 51 -10.61 -5.32 -4.45
CA THR A 51 -10.80 -3.91 -4.08
C THR A 51 -9.97 -2.95 -4.95
N VAL A 52 -10.39 -1.68 -5.02
CA VAL A 52 -9.66 -0.57 -5.64
C VAL A 52 -9.81 0.69 -4.79
N GLN A 53 -8.70 1.38 -4.51
CA GLN A 53 -8.70 2.66 -3.80
C GLN A 53 -8.98 3.83 -4.76
N LYS A 54 -9.87 4.74 -4.36
CA LYS A 54 -10.19 6.00 -5.05
C LYS A 54 -9.19 7.11 -4.71
N LYS A 55 -9.20 8.18 -5.51
CA LYS A 55 -8.36 9.38 -5.31
C LYS A 55 -8.73 10.18 -4.05
N ASP A 56 -9.94 9.98 -3.52
CA ASP A 56 -10.43 10.53 -2.25
C ASP A 56 -10.06 9.65 -1.04
N GLY A 57 -9.34 8.54 -1.24
CA GLY A 57 -8.96 7.58 -0.21
C GLY A 57 -9.95 6.43 0.00
N THR A 58 -11.20 6.56 -0.47
CA THR A 58 -12.25 5.54 -0.29
C THR A 58 -11.89 4.22 -0.98
N ILE A 59 -12.06 3.10 -0.29
CA ILE A 59 -11.86 1.76 -0.89
C ILE A 59 -13.20 1.25 -1.40
N VAL A 60 -13.27 0.88 -2.68
CA VAL A 60 -14.45 0.24 -3.29
C VAL A 60 -14.12 -1.21 -3.61
N SER A 61 -14.98 -2.13 -3.16
CA SER A 61 -14.92 -3.56 -3.49
C SER A 61 -15.89 -3.88 -4.63
N TYR A 62 -15.41 -4.57 -5.66
CA TYR A 62 -16.26 -5.07 -6.76
C TYR A 62 -16.41 -6.59 -6.73
N PHE A 63 -15.41 -7.29 -6.17
CA PHE A 63 -15.42 -8.72 -5.86
C PHE A 63 -14.43 -8.98 -4.72
N SER A 64 -14.34 -10.21 -4.22
CA SER A 64 -13.40 -10.61 -3.17
C SER A 64 -12.57 -11.81 -3.61
N CYS A 65 -11.26 -11.78 -3.33
CA CYS A 65 -10.35 -12.90 -3.54
C CYS A 65 -9.07 -12.70 -2.70
N ASN A 66 -8.18 -13.72 -2.72
CA ASN A 66 -6.88 -13.65 -2.05
C ASN A 66 -5.99 -12.52 -2.63
N GLU A 67 -5.05 -12.05 -1.82
CA GLU A 67 -4.09 -11.02 -2.24
C GLU A 67 -3.31 -11.45 -3.49
N ASN A 68 -3.21 -10.54 -4.46
CA ASN A 68 -2.58 -10.78 -5.76
C ASN A 68 -3.28 -11.81 -6.66
N HIS A 69 -4.53 -12.22 -6.39
CA HIS A 69 -5.31 -13.03 -7.34
C HIS A 69 -6.23 -12.20 -8.25
N GLY A 70 -6.69 -11.03 -7.80
CA GLY A 70 -7.61 -10.18 -8.55
C GLY A 70 -6.94 -9.37 -9.67
N LEU A 71 -7.56 -9.35 -10.85
CA LEU A 71 -7.09 -8.61 -12.02
C LEU A 71 -8.27 -7.98 -12.79
N TYR A 72 -8.19 -6.68 -13.07
CA TYR A 72 -9.12 -6.00 -13.99
C TYR A 72 -8.55 -5.97 -15.41
N VAL A 73 -9.34 -6.44 -16.38
CA VAL A 73 -9.00 -6.51 -17.81
C VAL A 73 -10.11 -5.91 -18.68
N ARG A 74 -9.80 -5.64 -19.95
CA ARG A 74 -10.81 -5.39 -20.99
C ARG A 74 -11.09 -6.68 -21.77
N ALA A 75 -12.26 -6.78 -22.41
CA ALA A 75 -12.65 -7.91 -23.26
C ALA A 75 -11.55 -8.37 -24.24
N GLY A 76 -10.85 -7.43 -24.89
CA GLY A 76 -9.75 -7.73 -25.83
C GLY A 76 -8.43 -8.21 -25.20
N GLN A 77 -8.36 -8.41 -23.88
CA GLN A 77 -7.23 -9.02 -23.17
C GLN A 77 -7.55 -10.44 -22.68
N ILE A 78 -8.79 -10.89 -22.85
CA ILE A 78 -9.20 -12.28 -22.63
C ILE A 78 -8.87 -13.05 -23.92
N GLU A 79 -8.05 -14.08 -23.78
CA GLU A 79 -7.54 -14.87 -24.89
C GLU A 79 -8.55 -15.92 -25.36
N SER A 80 -9.22 -16.57 -24.40
CA SER A 80 -10.29 -17.53 -24.66
C SER A 80 -11.25 -17.63 -23.47
N VAL A 81 -12.50 -17.97 -23.78
CA VAL A 81 -13.46 -18.56 -22.82
C VAL A 81 -13.22 -20.07 -22.81
N ILE A 82 -13.14 -20.66 -21.62
CA ILE A 82 -13.10 -22.10 -21.44
C ILE A 82 -14.51 -22.55 -21.07
N SER A 83 -15.21 -23.12 -22.04
CA SER A 83 -16.48 -23.82 -21.79
C SER A 83 -16.20 -25.20 -21.20
N ASP A 84 -17.01 -25.65 -20.23
CA ASP A 84 -16.80 -26.88 -19.44
C ASP A 84 -17.01 -28.21 -20.22
N SER A 85 -16.77 -28.22 -21.53
CA SER A 85 -16.87 -29.40 -22.38
C SER A 85 -15.68 -30.36 -22.28
N GLN A 86 -14.56 -29.96 -21.67
CA GLN A 86 -13.34 -30.78 -21.57
C GLN A 86 -12.50 -30.54 -20.28
N THR A 87 -13.03 -30.88 -19.09
CA THR A 87 -12.20 -31.05 -17.88
C THR A 87 -12.74 -32.15 -16.96
N ASN A 88 -12.23 -33.37 -17.11
CA ASN A 88 -12.15 -34.30 -15.98
C ASN A 88 -10.91 -33.96 -15.18
N LEU A 89 -11.06 -33.56 -13.91
CA LEU A 89 -10.17 -33.75 -12.74
C LEU A 89 -10.72 -32.92 -11.54
N PRO A 90 -10.40 -33.26 -10.28
CA PRO A 90 -11.31 -32.98 -9.16
C PRO A 90 -11.23 -31.55 -8.58
N ARG A 91 -12.40 -30.98 -8.32
CA ARG A 91 -12.64 -29.77 -7.53
C ARG A 91 -12.31 -30.03 -6.06
N SER A 92 -11.16 -29.54 -5.58
CA SER A 92 -10.83 -29.58 -4.15
C SER A 92 -11.70 -28.59 -3.36
N ALA A 93 -12.86 -29.06 -2.90
CA ALA A 93 -13.78 -28.29 -2.07
C ALA A 93 -13.38 -28.39 -0.59
N SER A 94 -12.44 -27.57 -0.13
CA SER A 94 -12.06 -27.46 1.28
C SER A 94 -13.06 -26.58 2.07
N SER A 95 -14.31 -27.04 2.12
CA SER A 95 -15.13 -26.86 3.33
C SER A 95 -14.66 -27.87 4.40
N HIS A 96 -15.37 -27.95 5.53
CA HIS A 96 -14.97 -28.59 6.80
C HIS A 96 -13.95 -27.71 7.55
N SER A 97 -14.27 -27.06 8.67
CA SER A 97 -14.98 -27.54 9.88
C SER A 97 -14.19 -28.60 10.63
N VAL A 98 -13.12 -28.18 11.31
CA VAL A 98 -12.35 -29.02 12.23
C VAL A 98 -12.90 -28.92 13.66
N LYS A 99 -13.45 -30.03 14.16
CA LYS A 99 -13.62 -30.22 15.62
C LYS A 99 -12.25 -30.44 16.27
N SER A 100 -12.14 -30.03 17.53
CA SER A 100 -10.94 -30.24 18.33
C SER A 100 -10.75 -31.70 18.74
N GLN A 101 -9.51 -32.18 18.64
CA GLN A 101 -8.97 -33.26 19.47
C GLN A 101 -7.47 -33.05 19.67
N ALA A 102 -6.90 -33.61 20.74
CA ALA A 102 -5.65 -33.15 21.35
C ALA A 102 -4.52 -34.20 21.31
N SER A 103 -3.39 -33.87 21.93
CA SER A 103 -2.19 -34.71 22.18
C SER A 103 -1.32 -35.03 20.94
N SER A 104 0.01 -35.16 21.03
CA SER A 104 0.97 -34.79 22.10
C SER A 104 2.43 -34.87 21.59
N THR A 105 3.31 -34.02 22.15
CA THR A 105 4.76 -34.23 22.38
C THR A 105 5.59 -35.04 21.36
N GLY A 106 6.49 -34.35 20.64
CA GLY A 106 7.61 -34.96 19.90
C GLY A 106 8.75 -33.95 19.73
N ASN A 107 10.02 -34.36 19.89
CA ASN A 107 11.12 -33.45 20.22
C ASN A 107 12.38 -33.68 19.36
N ILE A 108 13.12 -32.60 19.04
CA ILE A 108 14.61 -32.56 18.84
C ILE A 108 15.20 -33.25 17.56
N PRO A 109 16.28 -32.72 16.90
CA PRO A 109 16.82 -31.35 16.84
C PRO A 109 17.28 -30.88 15.42
N ILE A 110 17.87 -29.67 15.33
CA ILE A 110 18.68 -29.17 14.19
C ILE A 110 20.13 -28.96 14.67
N PRO A 111 21.18 -29.34 13.89
CA PRO A 111 22.58 -29.05 14.23
C PRO A 111 23.11 -27.75 13.59
N THR A 112 23.71 -26.86 14.39
CA THR A 112 24.38 -25.63 13.90
C THR A 112 25.59 -25.27 14.77
N THR A 113 26.76 -25.01 14.16
CA THR A 113 28.02 -24.56 14.80
C THR A 113 28.90 -23.79 13.79
N PRO A 114 29.96 -23.05 14.20
CA PRO A 114 29.98 -22.04 15.28
C PRO A 114 30.84 -20.76 14.97
N GLY A 115 30.71 -19.73 15.82
CA GLY A 115 31.69 -18.61 15.96
C GLY A 115 31.27 -17.28 15.32
N ILE A 116 31.74 -16.10 15.74
CA ILE A 116 32.76 -15.71 16.75
C ILE A 116 32.22 -14.47 17.54
N PRO A 117 32.58 -14.24 18.84
CA PRO A 117 31.82 -13.35 19.74
C PRO A 117 32.47 -11.97 20.05
N ALA A 118 31.70 -11.09 20.71
CA ALA A 118 32.16 -9.88 21.40
C ALA A 118 31.56 -9.78 22.83
N LYS A 119 32.09 -8.90 23.69
CA LYS A 119 31.75 -8.77 25.13
C LYS A 119 31.43 -7.32 25.55
N SER A 120 30.92 -7.17 26.78
CA SER A 120 30.92 -5.96 27.63
C SER A 120 29.95 -4.82 27.26
N SER A 121 29.53 -3.92 28.15
CA SER A 121 29.29 -3.96 29.62
C SER A 121 28.69 -2.61 30.06
N GLY A 122 27.72 -2.54 30.98
CA GLY A 122 27.29 -1.24 31.54
C GLY A 122 26.05 -1.25 32.45
N LEU A 123 26.24 -0.74 33.66
CA LEU A 123 25.28 -0.35 34.71
C LEU A 123 26.05 0.72 35.58
N PRO A 124 25.48 1.49 36.54
CA PRO A 124 24.10 1.47 37.08
C PRO A 124 23.49 2.86 37.47
N SER A 125 22.32 2.80 38.14
CA SER A 125 21.85 3.67 39.25
C SER A 125 21.45 5.14 39.02
N LYS A 126 20.22 5.49 39.48
CA LYS A 126 19.98 6.01 40.84
C LYS A 126 18.49 6.04 41.26
N GLN A 127 18.22 6.25 42.54
CA GLN A 127 16.88 6.24 43.18
C GLN A 127 16.56 7.56 43.90
N SER A 128 15.27 7.90 43.99
CA SER A 128 14.59 8.54 45.14
C SER A 128 13.07 8.39 44.95
N GLY A 129 12.21 8.32 45.96
CA GLY A 129 12.40 8.17 47.41
C GLY A 129 11.06 7.77 48.06
N LEU A 130 11.07 7.08 49.21
CA LEU A 130 9.87 6.52 49.87
C LEU A 130 9.25 7.47 50.90
N ARG A 131 7.91 7.59 50.95
CA ARG A 131 7.11 7.21 52.15
C ARG A 131 5.58 7.20 51.90
N ALA A 132 4.88 6.39 52.70
CA ALA A 132 3.41 6.30 52.83
C ALA A 132 3.06 6.57 54.34
N PRO A 133 1.94 6.11 55.01
CA PRO A 133 0.97 5.06 54.65
C PRO A 133 -0.50 5.21 55.17
N THR A 134 -1.29 4.11 55.05
CA THR A 134 -2.44 3.66 55.90
C THR A 134 -3.76 4.47 55.92
N SER A 135 -4.95 3.86 56.05
CA SER A 135 -5.35 2.41 56.03
C SER A 135 -6.88 2.23 55.88
N HIS A 136 -7.30 0.95 55.77
CA HIS A 136 -8.65 0.35 55.99
C HIS A 136 -9.49 0.05 54.73
N THR A 137 -10.25 -1.06 54.62
CA THR A 137 -10.26 -2.37 55.35
C THR A 137 -10.87 -3.46 54.45
N SER A 138 -10.59 -4.74 54.71
CA SER A 138 -11.15 -5.94 54.04
C SER A 138 -12.67 -6.13 54.22
N ILE A 139 -13.36 -6.64 53.18
CA ILE A 139 -14.09 -7.94 53.21
C ILE A 139 -14.42 -8.39 51.77
N ARG A 140 -14.41 -9.70 51.53
CA ARG A 140 -14.82 -10.38 50.28
C ARG A 140 -15.67 -11.60 50.64
N PRO A 141 -16.63 -12.00 49.79
CA PRO A 141 -16.65 -13.40 49.36
C PRO A 141 -16.84 -13.54 47.83
N ALA A 142 -16.95 -14.80 47.37
CA ALA A 142 -17.23 -15.13 45.97
C ALA A 142 -18.62 -14.61 45.51
N GLY A 143 -18.89 -14.40 44.22
CA GLY A 143 -18.11 -14.80 43.05
C GLY A 143 -18.87 -15.85 42.24
N ILE A 144 -19.43 -15.42 41.11
CA ILE A 144 -20.14 -16.21 40.10
C ILE A 144 -19.71 -15.61 38.76
N ASP A 145 -19.14 -16.42 37.88
CA ASP A 145 -18.92 -16.06 36.47
C ASP A 145 -20.20 -16.41 35.70
N ILE A 146 -20.72 -15.45 34.92
CA ILE A 146 -21.78 -15.67 33.92
C ILE A 146 -21.32 -14.98 32.65
N ASP A 147 -20.99 -15.77 31.63
CA ASP A 147 -21.06 -15.32 30.25
C ASP A 147 -22.53 -15.02 29.92
N ASP A 148 -22.81 -13.87 29.32
CA ASP A 148 -24.05 -13.68 28.56
C ASP A 148 -23.75 -13.05 27.19
N ASP A 149 -24.54 -13.46 26.22
CA ASP A 149 -24.47 -13.09 24.81
C ASP A 149 -25.54 -12.00 24.53
N SER A 150 -26.02 -11.94 23.30
CA SER A 150 -27.32 -11.38 22.91
C SER A 150 -27.39 -9.88 22.58
N THR A 151 -27.54 -9.67 21.27
CA THR A 151 -28.46 -8.68 20.65
C THR A 151 -28.19 -7.19 20.88
N GLY A 152 -27.61 -6.56 19.84
CA GLY A 152 -27.83 -5.13 19.60
C GLY A 152 -29.26 -4.84 19.14
N LEU A 153 -29.77 -3.66 19.49
CA LEU A 153 -31.10 -3.17 19.08
C LEU A 153 -30.99 -2.00 18.08
N THR A 154 -31.21 -2.30 16.81
CA THR A 154 -31.24 -1.32 15.71
C THR A 154 -32.56 -0.51 15.72
N ARG A 155 -32.59 0.59 16.48
CA ARG A 155 -33.73 1.52 16.46
C ARG A 155 -33.66 2.47 15.26
N SER A 156 -34.47 2.20 14.23
CA SER A 156 -34.63 3.10 13.09
C SER A 156 -35.53 4.29 13.42
N THR A 157 -35.15 5.49 12.97
CA THR A 157 -36.04 6.65 12.84
C THR A 157 -35.78 7.34 11.50
N GLN A 158 -36.74 7.22 10.58
CA GLN A 158 -36.75 7.96 9.33
C GLN A 158 -37.23 9.40 9.56
N SER A 159 -36.61 10.37 8.89
CA SER A 159 -37.24 11.64 8.49
C SER A 159 -36.64 12.09 7.16
N SER A 160 -37.30 12.98 6.44
CA SER A 160 -37.01 13.28 5.02
C SER A 160 -37.10 14.77 4.70
N ASN A 161 -36.84 15.10 3.42
CA ASN A 161 -36.86 16.43 2.79
C ASN A 161 -35.50 17.16 2.97
N GLU A 162 -34.77 17.52 1.91
CA GLU A 162 -35.06 18.54 0.86
C GLU A 162 -35.15 19.97 1.44
N ILE A 163 -34.63 21.03 0.80
CA ILE A 163 -33.97 21.25 -0.51
C ILE A 163 -32.54 21.85 -0.28
N THR A 164 -31.65 22.16 -1.23
CA THR A 164 -31.79 22.66 -2.63
C THR A 164 -30.53 22.37 -3.46
N LYS A 165 -30.59 22.51 -4.80
CA LYS A 165 -29.43 22.55 -5.70
C LYS A 165 -29.05 23.99 -6.05
N ILE A 166 -27.76 24.34 -6.00
CA ILE A 166 -27.21 25.51 -6.71
C ILE A 166 -26.03 25.02 -7.54
N ALA A 167 -26.01 25.38 -8.81
CA ALA A 167 -24.92 25.06 -9.73
C ALA A 167 -24.31 26.35 -10.28
N THR A 168 -23.00 26.50 -10.13
CA THR A 168 -22.20 27.52 -10.83
C THR A 168 -21.02 26.81 -11.49
N ASN A 169 -21.04 26.78 -12.81
CA ASN A 169 -19.86 26.40 -13.58
C ASN A 169 -18.88 27.57 -13.57
N GLU A 170 -17.60 27.32 -13.26
CA GLU A 170 -16.50 27.99 -13.95
C GLU A 170 -15.45 26.93 -14.32
N ARG A 171 -14.89 27.06 -15.52
CA ARG A 171 -14.11 26.01 -16.19
C ARG A 171 -12.78 26.59 -16.65
N ILE A 172 -11.74 26.41 -15.85
CA ILE A 172 -10.37 26.79 -16.21
C ILE A 172 -9.57 25.51 -16.40
N SER A 173 -9.15 25.24 -17.64
CA SER A 173 -8.39 24.06 -18.03
C SER A 173 -6.99 24.45 -18.50
N PRO A 174 -5.91 24.09 -17.77
CA PRO A 174 -4.57 24.15 -18.33
C PRO A 174 -4.35 22.99 -19.33
N PRO A 175 -3.58 23.18 -20.41
CA PRO A 175 -3.30 22.10 -21.36
C PRO A 175 -2.43 20.99 -20.75
N LYS A 176 -2.67 19.74 -21.15
CA LYS A 176 -1.68 18.66 -21.03
C LYS A 176 -1.10 18.36 -22.40
N GLU A 177 0.21 18.49 -22.54
CA GLU A 177 0.91 17.90 -23.68
C GLU A 177 0.94 16.37 -23.53
N GLU A 178 0.51 15.66 -24.58
CA GLU A 178 0.38 14.20 -24.58
C GLU A 178 1.65 13.57 -25.16
N ILE A 179 2.67 13.35 -24.32
CA ILE A 179 3.90 12.64 -24.74
C ILE A 179 3.58 11.16 -24.98
N LYS A 180 3.24 10.83 -26.23
CA LYS A 180 3.13 9.45 -26.72
C LYS A 180 4.52 8.83 -26.88
N PRO A 181 4.75 7.59 -26.44
CA PRO A 181 6.01 6.90 -26.67
C PRO A 181 6.15 6.50 -28.15
N PRO A 182 7.21 6.92 -28.86
CA PRO A 182 7.46 6.44 -30.22
C PRO A 182 7.84 4.95 -30.20
N LYS A 183 7.06 4.13 -30.91
CA LYS A 183 7.52 2.82 -31.39
C LYS A 183 7.94 2.96 -32.85
N GLU A 184 9.23 3.09 -33.12
CA GLU A 184 9.76 2.93 -34.47
C GLU A 184 10.69 1.71 -34.55
N GLU A 185 10.31 0.78 -35.44
CA GLU A 185 11.03 -0.46 -35.72
C GLU A 185 12.05 -0.20 -36.83
N ILE A 186 13.23 0.33 -36.47
CA ILE A 186 14.26 0.68 -37.44
C ILE A 186 14.94 -0.60 -37.98
N LYS A 187 14.51 -1.01 -39.18
CA LYS A 187 15.19 -2.04 -39.97
C LYS A 187 16.56 -1.53 -40.46
N PRO A 188 17.60 -2.38 -40.51
CA PRO A 188 18.92 -1.96 -40.95
C PRO A 188 18.92 -1.59 -42.45
N PRO A 189 19.46 -0.43 -42.85
CA PRO A 189 19.66 -0.11 -44.25
C PRO A 189 20.64 -1.09 -44.91
N LYS A 190 20.20 -1.74 -46.00
CA LYS A 190 21.12 -2.25 -47.02
C LYS A 190 21.33 -1.13 -48.03
N GLU A 191 22.56 -0.64 -48.15
CA GLU A 191 22.95 0.21 -49.28
C GLU A 191 24.29 -0.24 -49.85
N GLU A 192 24.42 -0.13 -51.17
CA GLU A 192 25.31 -0.97 -51.98
C GLU A 192 26.54 -0.15 -52.45
N ILE A 193 27.69 -0.36 -51.81
CA ILE A 193 28.92 0.37 -52.15
C ILE A 193 29.49 -0.15 -53.48
N LYS A 194 29.23 0.57 -54.56
CA LYS A 194 29.87 0.36 -55.87
C LYS A 194 31.28 0.96 -55.88
N PRO A 195 32.34 0.19 -56.17
CA PRO A 195 33.65 0.74 -56.56
C PRO A 195 33.58 1.21 -58.03
N PRO A 196 34.06 2.41 -58.36
CA PRO A 196 35.39 2.55 -58.99
C PRO A 196 36.07 3.92 -58.64
N PRO A 197 37.24 4.29 -59.21
CA PRO A 197 38.13 3.55 -60.11
C PRO A 197 39.56 3.33 -59.59
N VAL A 198 40.22 2.31 -60.16
CA VAL A 198 41.68 2.15 -60.07
C VAL A 198 42.35 3.07 -61.10
N ALA A 199 43.41 3.78 -60.70
CA ALA A 199 44.20 4.60 -61.61
C ALA A 199 45.04 3.72 -62.56
N VAL A 200 44.57 3.53 -63.80
CA VAL A 200 45.30 2.82 -64.85
C VAL A 200 46.45 3.69 -65.37
N LEU A 201 47.69 3.24 -65.16
CA LEU A 201 48.86 3.85 -65.78
C LEU A 201 48.88 3.61 -67.30
N GLN A 202 49.28 4.63 -68.05
CA GLN A 202 49.19 4.65 -69.51
C GLN A 202 50.28 3.80 -70.19
N PRO A 203 49.95 2.95 -71.18
CA PRO A 203 50.95 2.41 -72.09
C PRO A 203 51.29 3.44 -73.19
N LYS A 204 52.60 3.68 -73.40
CA LYS A 204 53.14 4.47 -74.52
C LYS A 204 54.55 3.95 -74.87
N PRO A 205 55.04 4.18 -76.10
CA PRO A 205 54.71 3.34 -77.25
C PRO A 205 55.90 2.48 -77.69
N THR A 206 55.63 1.38 -78.39
CA THR A 206 56.66 0.49 -78.94
C THR A 206 57.53 1.21 -79.98
N ILE A 207 58.86 1.17 -79.81
CA ILE A 207 59.85 1.58 -80.81
C ILE A 207 60.39 0.31 -81.50
N PRO A 208 60.68 0.32 -82.82
CA PRO A 208 61.03 -0.90 -83.55
C PRO A 208 62.37 -1.53 -83.16
N VAL A 209 62.44 -2.86 -83.20
CA VAL A 209 63.68 -3.64 -83.08
C VAL A 209 64.45 -3.60 -84.42
N PRO A 210 65.72 -3.19 -84.45
CA PRO A 210 66.60 -3.45 -85.60
C PRO A 210 67.13 -4.89 -85.56
N SER A 211 67.05 -5.60 -86.68
CA SER A 211 67.62 -6.95 -86.83
C SER A 211 69.13 -6.88 -87.13
N PRO A 212 69.99 -7.63 -86.42
CA PRO A 212 71.39 -7.80 -86.80
C PRO A 212 71.56 -8.99 -87.75
N ALA A 213 71.99 -8.72 -88.99
CA ALA A 213 72.63 -9.71 -89.84
C ALA A 213 74.14 -9.81 -89.49
N PRO A 214 74.78 -10.99 -89.64
CA PRO A 214 76.13 -11.21 -89.13
C PRO A 214 77.24 -10.78 -90.10
N LEU A 215 78.43 -10.50 -89.56
CA LEU A 215 79.72 -10.86 -90.17
C LEU A 215 80.87 -10.70 -89.13
N THR A 216 81.86 -11.61 -89.21
CA THR A 216 83.29 -11.54 -88.79
C THR A 216 83.80 -10.33 -87.97
N GLN A 217 84.74 -10.47 -87.01
CA GLN A 217 85.91 -11.37 -87.00
C GLN A 217 86.55 -11.48 -85.59
N SER A 218 87.59 -12.32 -85.45
CA SER A 218 88.26 -12.63 -84.17
C SER A 218 89.22 -11.55 -83.65
N THR A 219 89.37 -11.43 -82.32
CA THR A 219 90.71 -11.45 -81.67
C THR A 219 90.61 -11.75 -80.16
N ASN A 220 91.69 -12.31 -79.62
CA ASN A 220 91.90 -12.68 -78.22
C ASN A 220 92.40 -11.48 -77.38
N ILE A 221 91.96 -11.30 -76.13
CA ILE A 221 92.74 -10.68 -75.03
C ILE A 221 92.09 -10.86 -73.65
N GLN A 222 92.94 -10.92 -72.60
CA GLN A 222 92.67 -10.82 -71.16
C GLN A 222 91.85 -11.92 -70.43
N GLN A 223 92.53 -12.56 -69.48
CA GLN A 223 92.07 -13.65 -68.62
C GLN A 223 91.72 -13.16 -67.18
N SER A 224 91.62 -11.84 -66.98
CA SER A 224 91.39 -11.21 -65.67
C SER A 224 89.91 -11.05 -65.29
N SER A 225 89.03 -10.90 -66.28
CA SER A 225 87.63 -10.45 -66.09
C SER A 225 86.66 -11.45 -65.46
N ILE A 226 87.12 -12.64 -65.06
CA ILE A 226 86.26 -13.70 -64.51
C ILE A 226 86.12 -13.57 -62.98
N SER A 227 87.19 -13.15 -62.29
CA SER A 227 87.19 -12.95 -60.83
C SER A 227 86.26 -11.80 -60.43
N ASP A 228 86.46 -10.63 -61.01
CA ASP A 228 85.68 -9.41 -60.76
C ASP A 228 84.18 -9.63 -61.05
N LEU A 229 83.87 -10.45 -62.07
CA LEU A 229 82.49 -10.81 -62.40
C LEU A 229 81.89 -11.73 -61.33
N SER A 230 82.66 -12.67 -60.78
CA SER A 230 82.24 -13.54 -59.68
C SER A 230 81.97 -12.76 -58.39
N GLU A 231 82.88 -11.85 -58.00
CA GLU A 231 82.67 -10.97 -56.84
C GLU A 231 81.46 -10.04 -57.03
N SER A 232 81.26 -9.52 -58.24
CA SER A 232 80.07 -8.74 -58.59
C SER A 232 78.78 -9.56 -58.49
N GLN A 233 78.79 -10.81 -58.96
CA GLN A 233 77.67 -11.76 -58.81
C GLN A 233 77.34 -12.01 -57.34
N GLU A 234 78.37 -12.20 -56.50
CA GLU A 234 78.23 -12.48 -55.07
C GLU A 234 77.74 -11.26 -54.29
N LEU A 235 78.25 -10.06 -54.60
CA LEU A 235 77.74 -8.79 -54.06
C LEU A 235 76.27 -8.55 -54.44
N ILE A 236 75.89 -8.83 -55.70
CA ILE A 236 74.49 -8.75 -56.16
C ILE A 236 73.60 -9.71 -55.37
N ASN A 237 74.07 -10.92 -55.07
CA ASN A 237 73.31 -11.89 -54.26
C ASN A 237 73.20 -11.45 -52.79
N ASN A 238 74.26 -10.88 -52.21
CA ASN A 238 74.26 -10.32 -50.86
C ASN A 238 73.35 -9.08 -50.72
N LEU A 239 73.27 -8.26 -51.77
CA LEU A 239 72.32 -7.15 -51.83
C LEU A 239 70.87 -7.64 -51.99
N LYS A 240 70.63 -8.71 -52.77
CA LYS A 240 69.29 -9.32 -52.89
C LYS A 240 68.79 -9.91 -51.57
N THR A 241 69.61 -10.69 -50.85
CA THR A 241 69.21 -11.22 -49.53
C THR A 241 68.94 -10.10 -48.53
N LYS A 242 69.76 -9.05 -48.53
CA LYS A 242 69.52 -7.87 -47.68
C LYS A 242 68.25 -7.10 -48.05
N ILE A 243 67.88 -7.04 -49.33
CA ILE A 243 66.60 -6.48 -49.77
C ILE A 243 65.44 -7.35 -49.27
N THR A 244 65.49 -8.68 -49.42
CA THR A 244 64.43 -9.56 -48.92
C THR A 244 64.27 -9.51 -47.40
N ASP A 245 65.37 -9.47 -46.63
CA ASP A 245 65.33 -9.30 -45.17
C ASP A 245 64.65 -7.97 -44.78
N GLN A 246 64.92 -6.89 -45.53
CA GLN A 246 64.30 -5.58 -45.31
C GLN A 246 62.82 -5.58 -45.72
N GLU A 247 62.45 -6.28 -46.79
CA GLU A 247 61.04 -6.48 -47.19
C GLU A 247 60.27 -7.28 -46.13
N GLU A 248 60.85 -8.34 -45.56
CA GLU A 248 60.25 -9.11 -44.46
C GLU A 248 60.11 -8.29 -43.17
N GLN A 249 61.10 -7.45 -42.82
CA GLN A 249 60.97 -6.49 -41.71
C GLN A 249 59.82 -5.50 -41.96
N ILE A 250 59.71 -4.96 -43.18
CA ILE A 250 58.63 -4.03 -43.55
C ILE A 250 57.27 -4.73 -43.47
N GLN A 251 57.12 -5.96 -43.99
CA GLN A 251 55.90 -6.74 -43.85
C GLN A 251 55.54 -7.02 -42.38
N THR A 252 56.52 -7.34 -41.55
CA THR A 252 56.34 -7.58 -40.10
C THR A 252 55.88 -6.31 -39.38
N LEU A 253 56.47 -5.15 -39.71
CA LEU A 253 56.06 -3.86 -39.16
C LEU A 253 54.67 -3.42 -39.65
N ILE A 254 54.31 -3.70 -40.91
CA ILE A 254 52.97 -3.48 -41.47
C ILE A 254 51.94 -4.36 -40.75
N LYS A 255 52.25 -5.65 -40.52
CA LYS A 255 51.38 -6.54 -39.76
C LYS A 255 51.18 -6.02 -38.34
N LYS A 256 52.26 -5.73 -37.61
CA LYS A 256 52.16 -5.17 -36.25
C LYS A 256 51.31 -3.90 -36.21
N ARG A 257 51.49 -2.98 -37.16
CA ARG A 257 50.68 -1.75 -37.25
C ARG A 257 49.19 -2.03 -37.51
N ARG A 258 48.86 -3.06 -38.30
CA ARG A 258 47.47 -3.52 -38.49
C ARG A 258 46.90 -4.05 -37.17
N ASP A 259 47.62 -4.96 -36.52
CA ASP A 259 47.21 -5.62 -35.28
C ASP A 259 47.01 -4.59 -34.14
N ASP A 260 47.88 -3.57 -34.05
CA ASP A 260 47.78 -2.49 -33.06
C ASP A 260 46.62 -1.51 -33.36
N VAL A 261 46.29 -1.25 -34.64
CA VAL A 261 45.08 -0.49 -35.02
C VAL A 261 43.79 -1.26 -34.71
N GLU A 262 43.80 -2.58 -34.81
CA GLU A 262 42.64 -3.42 -34.46
C GLU A 262 42.40 -3.43 -32.94
N LYS A 263 43.45 -3.55 -32.12
CA LYS A 263 43.36 -3.36 -30.66
C LYS A 263 42.83 -1.97 -30.29
N LEU A 264 43.22 -0.92 -31.02
CA LEU A 264 42.75 0.44 -30.75
C LEU A 264 41.22 0.55 -30.91
N LYS A 265 40.66 -0.07 -31.96
CA LYS A 265 39.21 -0.13 -32.19
C LYS A 265 38.48 -0.92 -31.11
N GLU A 266 39.07 -1.99 -30.60
CA GLU A 266 38.48 -2.77 -29.50
C GLU A 266 38.53 -2.01 -28.16
N PHE A 267 39.59 -1.21 -27.94
CA PHE A 267 39.66 -0.27 -26.83
C PHE A 267 38.60 0.85 -26.94
N GLU A 268 38.35 1.38 -28.13
CA GLU A 268 37.27 2.35 -28.37
C GLU A 268 35.88 1.75 -28.13
N ARG A 269 35.62 0.53 -28.59
CA ARG A 269 34.36 -0.22 -28.33
C ARG A 269 34.13 -0.42 -26.83
N THR A 270 35.13 -0.94 -26.11
CA THR A 270 35.03 -1.21 -24.67
C THR A 270 34.94 0.06 -23.84
N LYS A 271 35.56 1.16 -24.27
CA LYS A 271 35.35 2.49 -23.68
C LYS A 271 33.91 2.97 -23.84
N ILE A 272 33.31 2.86 -25.03
CA ILE A 272 31.90 3.27 -25.26
C ILE A 272 30.95 2.44 -24.37
N GLN A 273 31.20 1.13 -24.23
CA GLN A 273 30.44 0.27 -23.32
C GLN A 273 30.60 0.70 -21.85
N LEU A 274 31.81 1.08 -21.43
CA LEU A 274 32.07 1.57 -20.07
C LEU A 274 31.33 2.90 -19.80
N ASP A 275 31.34 3.83 -20.75
CA ASP A 275 30.64 5.12 -20.63
C ASP A 275 29.11 4.92 -20.54
N GLN A 276 28.55 3.97 -21.31
CA GLN A 276 27.14 3.54 -21.22
C GLN A 276 26.80 2.89 -19.87
N LEU A 277 27.65 2.00 -19.36
CA LEU A 277 27.46 1.39 -18.03
C LEU A 277 27.56 2.44 -16.91
N GLN A 278 28.38 3.47 -17.07
CA GLN A 278 28.43 4.60 -16.14
C GLN A 278 27.18 5.49 -16.20
N SER A 279 26.58 5.73 -17.38
CA SER A 279 25.31 6.46 -17.45
C SER A 279 24.17 5.66 -16.81
N TYR A 280 24.02 4.36 -17.12
CA TYR A 280 23.01 3.51 -16.48
C TYR A 280 23.20 3.40 -14.97
N LYS A 281 24.45 3.33 -14.48
CA LYS A 281 24.73 3.36 -13.03
C LYS A 281 24.25 4.67 -12.41
N ARG A 282 24.55 5.82 -13.02
CA ARG A 282 24.12 7.14 -12.51
C ARG A 282 22.59 7.24 -12.47
N GLU A 283 21.93 6.87 -13.56
CA GLU A 283 20.47 6.85 -13.70
C GLU A 283 19.79 5.92 -12.67
N ALA A 284 20.39 4.75 -12.40
CA ALA A 284 19.90 3.83 -11.37
C ALA A 284 20.11 4.37 -9.95
N GLN A 285 21.24 5.03 -9.66
CA GLN A 285 21.47 5.70 -8.37
C GLN A 285 20.53 6.88 -8.16
N GLU A 286 20.21 7.63 -9.22
CA GLU A 286 19.26 8.75 -9.20
C GLU A 286 17.83 8.28 -8.94
N ARG A 287 17.35 7.24 -9.65
CA ARG A 287 16.05 6.58 -9.35
C ARG A 287 15.98 6.02 -7.94
N MET A 288 17.07 5.43 -7.44
CA MET A 288 17.13 4.90 -6.08
C MET A 288 17.02 6.02 -5.04
N LYS A 289 17.63 7.19 -5.30
CA LYS A 289 17.47 8.38 -4.45
C LYS A 289 16.05 8.94 -4.54
N GLU A 290 15.49 9.13 -5.74
CA GLU A 290 14.13 9.61 -5.95
C GLU A 290 13.10 8.74 -5.22
N LEU A 291 13.24 7.41 -5.31
CA LEU A 291 12.37 6.47 -4.62
C LEU A 291 12.50 6.56 -3.09
N ASN A 292 13.71 6.78 -2.56
CA ASN A 292 13.95 6.95 -1.13
C ASN A 292 13.40 8.29 -0.61
N ASP A 293 13.66 9.39 -1.31
CA ASP A 293 13.13 10.72 -0.99
C ASP A 293 11.59 10.69 -0.99
N LYS A 294 10.99 9.99 -1.96
CA LYS A 294 9.54 9.80 -2.06
C LYS A 294 8.96 8.90 -0.98
N LEU A 295 9.66 7.82 -0.59
CA LEU A 295 9.28 6.99 0.55
C LEU A 295 9.24 7.84 1.83
N GLN A 296 10.29 8.62 2.08
CA GLN A 296 10.36 9.53 3.23
C GLN A 296 9.27 10.62 3.17
N GLN A 297 8.90 11.12 1.99
CA GLN A 297 7.77 12.02 1.85
C GLN A 297 6.45 11.36 2.28
N GLN A 298 6.18 10.12 1.84
CA GLN A 298 4.97 9.39 2.20
C GLN A 298 4.95 8.98 3.70
N GLU A 299 6.09 8.65 4.29
CA GLU A 299 6.20 8.42 5.75
C GLU A 299 5.85 9.68 6.55
N ASN A 300 6.32 10.86 6.11
CA ASN A 300 5.97 12.14 6.73
C ASN A 300 4.49 12.50 6.57
N GLU A 301 3.88 12.22 5.40
CA GLU A 301 2.45 12.43 5.15
C GLU A 301 1.57 11.48 5.97
N LEU A 302 1.96 10.20 6.09
CA LEU A 302 1.32 9.24 7.00
C LEU A 302 1.47 9.62 8.47
N LYS A 303 2.59 10.26 8.85
CA LYS A 303 2.78 10.79 10.20
C LYS A 303 1.88 12.01 10.46
N ASP A 304 1.89 13.01 9.59
CA ASP A 304 1.06 14.22 9.71
C ASP A 304 -0.45 13.89 9.75
N THR A 305 -0.92 12.98 8.89
CA THR A 305 -2.30 12.48 8.95
C THR A 305 -2.59 11.70 10.23
N ARG A 306 -1.66 10.86 10.71
CA ARG A 306 -1.80 10.15 12.01
C ARG A 306 -1.86 11.12 13.19
N ASP A 307 -1.02 12.15 13.22
CA ASP A 307 -0.98 13.14 14.29
C ASP A 307 -2.28 13.98 14.30
N LYS A 308 -2.86 14.29 13.13
CA LYS A 308 -4.20 14.89 13.01
C LYS A 308 -5.31 13.96 13.51
N PHE A 309 -5.26 12.66 13.19
CA PHE A 309 -6.21 11.69 13.75
C PHE A 309 -6.04 11.46 15.26
N ALA A 310 -4.88 11.75 15.84
CA ALA A 310 -4.71 11.78 17.29
C ALA A 310 -5.40 13.02 17.88
N ALA A 311 -5.08 14.22 17.36
CA ALA A 311 -5.71 15.47 17.80
C ALA A 311 -7.26 15.44 17.72
N TYR A 312 -7.82 14.90 16.62
CA TYR A 312 -9.28 14.72 16.53
C TYR A 312 -9.84 13.68 17.51
N ARG A 313 -9.08 12.64 17.90
CA ARG A 313 -9.53 11.72 18.96
C ARG A 313 -9.57 12.45 20.29
N ASP A 314 -8.52 13.20 20.60
CA ASP A 314 -8.40 13.92 21.87
C ASP A 314 -9.51 14.98 21.98
N GLU A 315 -9.83 15.71 20.89
CA GLU A 315 -10.99 16.61 20.81
C GLU A 315 -12.34 15.88 20.98
N MET A 316 -12.49 14.66 20.45
CA MET A 316 -13.70 13.86 20.67
C MET A 316 -13.83 13.40 22.13
N ASN A 317 -12.74 12.97 22.77
CA ASN A 317 -12.73 12.64 24.21
C ASN A 317 -13.14 13.87 25.05
N ASP A 318 -12.59 15.05 24.76
CA ASP A 318 -12.96 16.34 25.37
C ASP A 318 -14.45 16.69 25.18
N THR A 319 -15.12 16.16 24.15
CA THR A 319 -16.58 16.29 23.98
C THR A 319 -17.37 15.19 24.68
N GLU A 320 -16.81 13.99 24.82
CA GLU A 320 -17.41 12.85 25.53
C GLU A 320 -17.46 13.14 27.04
N GLU A 321 -16.34 13.54 27.66
CA GLU A 321 -16.30 13.98 29.08
C GLU A 321 -17.28 15.13 29.36
N ARG A 322 -17.46 16.05 28.38
CA ARG A 322 -18.43 17.15 28.49
C ARG A 322 -19.88 16.66 28.42
N ILE A 323 -20.16 15.64 27.61
CA ILE A 323 -21.49 15.00 27.53
C ILE A 323 -21.78 14.23 28.81
N GLU A 324 -20.82 13.48 29.36
CA GLU A 324 -20.96 12.80 30.65
C GLU A 324 -21.27 13.79 31.78
N SER A 325 -20.50 14.88 31.90
CA SER A 325 -20.72 15.92 32.89
C SER A 325 -22.12 16.57 32.77
N LEU A 326 -22.57 16.88 31.55
CA LEU A 326 -23.90 17.44 31.32
C LEU A 326 -25.03 16.43 31.56
N THR A 327 -24.76 15.13 31.40
CA THR A 327 -25.72 14.06 31.69
C THR A 327 -25.90 13.90 33.21
N LEU A 328 -24.81 13.98 33.98
CA LEU A 328 -24.86 14.00 35.45
C LEU A 328 -25.64 15.22 35.98
N ASP A 329 -25.39 16.41 35.42
CA ASP A 329 -26.12 17.64 35.78
C ASP A 329 -27.63 17.53 35.44
N LEU A 330 -27.99 16.84 34.36
CA LEU A 330 -29.37 16.56 33.99
C LEU A 330 -30.03 15.57 34.96
N GLU A 331 -29.41 14.43 35.26
CA GLU A 331 -29.90 13.44 36.22
C GLU A 331 -30.12 14.06 37.61
N MET A 332 -29.15 14.85 38.08
CA MET A 332 -29.26 15.63 39.30
C MET A 332 -30.36 16.71 39.26
N ALA A 333 -30.81 17.17 38.09
CA ALA A 333 -31.93 18.11 37.96
C ALA A 333 -33.28 17.37 37.91
N GLU A 334 -33.33 16.20 37.28
CA GLU A 334 -34.52 15.35 37.19
C GLU A 334 -34.89 14.76 38.57
N GLU A 335 -33.92 14.27 39.36
CA GLU A 335 -34.15 13.82 40.75
C GLU A 335 -34.74 14.93 41.62
N LYS A 336 -34.24 16.18 41.49
CA LYS A 336 -34.76 17.34 42.21
C LYS A 336 -36.17 17.71 41.76
N LEU A 337 -36.47 17.59 40.46
CA LEU A 337 -37.80 17.83 39.91
C LEU A 337 -38.80 16.78 40.39
N GLU A 338 -38.42 15.49 40.43
CA GLU A 338 -39.24 14.42 40.98
C GLU A 338 -39.50 14.63 42.48
N THR A 339 -38.46 14.96 43.25
CA THR A 339 -38.58 15.28 44.68
C THR A 339 -39.58 16.41 44.93
N VAL A 340 -39.42 17.56 44.26
CA VAL A 340 -40.33 18.71 44.39
C VAL A 340 -41.73 18.39 43.87
N THR A 341 -41.86 17.49 42.88
CA THR A 341 -43.17 17.03 42.39
C THR A 341 -43.88 16.16 43.42
N SER A 342 -43.15 15.25 44.09
CA SER A 342 -43.64 14.39 45.17
C SER A 342 -44.04 15.20 46.42
N GLU A 343 -43.28 16.24 46.77
CA GLU A 343 -43.68 17.21 47.79
C GLU A 343 -44.98 17.94 47.39
N ASN A 344 -45.10 18.34 46.11
CA ASN A 344 -46.31 18.99 45.60
C ASN A 344 -47.55 18.08 45.55
N THR A 345 -47.43 16.78 45.27
CA THR A 345 -48.56 15.84 45.39
C THR A 345 -48.94 15.64 46.85
N THR A 346 -47.95 15.39 47.72
CA THR A 346 -48.17 15.26 49.18
C THR A 346 -48.86 16.50 49.79
N LEU A 347 -48.53 17.71 49.31
CA LEU A 347 -49.17 18.94 49.75
C LEU A 347 -50.59 19.11 49.20
N LYS A 348 -50.87 18.67 47.96
CA LYS A 348 -52.23 18.67 47.40
C LYS A 348 -53.13 17.68 48.13
N GLU A 349 -52.66 16.47 48.40
CA GLU A 349 -53.40 15.45 49.18
C GLU A 349 -53.80 15.99 50.56
N LYS A 350 -52.89 16.70 51.26
CA LYS A 350 -53.18 17.36 52.55
C LYS A 350 -54.18 18.52 52.42
N ILE A 351 -54.17 19.25 51.31
CA ILE A 351 -55.17 20.30 51.05
C ILE A 351 -56.54 19.66 50.81
N GLU A 352 -56.62 18.56 50.06
CA GLU A 352 -57.86 17.81 49.82
C GLU A 352 -58.39 17.17 51.11
N GLU A 353 -57.53 16.58 51.94
CA GLU A 353 -57.85 16.05 53.28
C GLU A 353 -58.46 17.14 54.19
N VAL A 354 -57.75 18.26 54.39
CA VAL A 354 -58.23 19.38 55.21
C VAL A 354 -59.51 20.00 54.64
N GLN A 355 -59.67 20.04 53.31
CA GLN A 355 -60.89 20.58 52.69
C GLN A 355 -62.09 19.62 52.85
N LEU A 356 -61.87 18.31 52.85
CA LEU A 356 -62.88 17.32 53.21
C LEU A 356 -63.27 17.41 54.70
N GLU A 357 -62.31 17.56 55.62
CA GLU A 357 -62.60 17.81 57.04
C GLU A 357 -63.46 19.07 57.23
N LEU A 358 -63.10 20.15 56.53
CA LEU A 358 -63.77 21.44 56.60
C LEU A 358 -65.22 21.33 56.07
N ASP A 359 -65.45 20.60 54.98
CA ASP A 359 -66.80 20.38 54.44
C ASP A 359 -67.64 19.41 55.29
N VAL A 360 -67.04 18.43 55.96
CA VAL A 360 -67.71 17.62 57.01
C VAL A 360 -68.11 18.51 58.19
N ILE A 361 -67.22 19.37 58.69
CA ILE A 361 -67.51 20.28 59.80
C ILE A 361 -68.62 21.29 59.43
N LYS A 362 -68.63 21.80 58.19
CA LYS A 362 -69.78 22.60 57.68
C LYS A 362 -71.08 21.80 57.74
N GLY A 363 -71.07 20.53 57.31
CA GLY A 363 -72.23 19.63 57.36
C GLY A 363 -72.72 19.40 58.80
N GLU A 364 -71.82 19.14 59.74
CA GLU A 364 -72.16 19.02 61.17
C GLU A 364 -72.76 20.31 61.73
N ILE A 365 -72.20 21.48 61.39
CA ILE A 365 -72.72 22.79 61.81
C ILE A 365 -74.10 23.07 61.21
N GLN A 366 -74.33 22.69 59.95
CA GLN A 366 -75.61 22.80 59.24
C GLN A 366 -76.72 21.96 59.90
N LEU A 367 -76.37 20.80 60.48
CA LEU A 367 -77.29 19.86 61.12
C LEU A 367 -77.50 20.15 62.62
N ASN A 368 -76.43 20.33 63.38
CA ASN A 368 -76.44 20.35 64.85
C ASN A 368 -76.31 21.76 65.45
N GLY A 369 -76.02 22.77 64.62
CA GLY A 369 -75.77 24.16 65.03
C GLY A 369 -74.35 24.41 65.55
N PRO A 370 -73.80 25.63 65.36
CA PRO A 370 -72.39 25.92 65.57
C PRO A 370 -71.93 25.71 67.01
N ASN A 371 -72.75 26.06 67.99
CA ASN A 371 -72.40 25.92 69.42
C ASN A 371 -72.18 24.46 69.85
N GLN A 372 -72.90 23.51 69.23
CA GLN A 372 -72.82 22.10 69.62
C GLN A 372 -71.54 21.45 69.05
N VAL A 373 -71.21 21.76 67.79
CA VAL A 373 -69.97 21.31 67.14
C VAL A 373 -68.73 21.94 67.79
N ALA A 374 -68.77 23.25 68.09
CA ALA A 374 -67.67 23.96 68.75
C ALA A 374 -67.31 23.34 70.11
N ASN A 375 -68.31 22.98 70.93
CA ASN A 375 -68.09 22.28 72.20
C ASN A 375 -67.45 20.89 72.00
N GLY A 376 -67.83 20.16 70.95
CA GLY A 376 -67.23 18.87 70.60
C GLY A 376 -65.76 18.99 70.19
N ILE A 377 -65.43 20.01 69.38
CA ILE A 377 -64.05 20.31 68.95
C ILE A 377 -63.20 20.74 70.16
N GLN A 378 -63.71 21.65 71.01
CA GLN A 378 -62.99 22.10 72.20
C GLN A 378 -62.67 20.92 73.13
N LYS A 379 -63.62 20.00 73.33
CA LYS A 379 -63.37 18.79 74.13
C LYS A 379 -62.27 17.92 73.52
N LYS A 380 -62.30 17.65 72.20
CA LYS A 380 -61.22 16.89 71.52
C LYS A 380 -59.85 17.54 71.75
N ILE A 381 -59.75 18.86 71.67
CA ILE A 381 -58.50 19.61 71.90
C ILE A 381 -57.98 19.41 73.33
N ASP A 382 -58.84 19.46 74.34
CA ASP A 382 -58.43 19.30 75.74
C ASP A 382 -58.15 17.84 76.13
N ASP A 383 -58.90 16.88 75.57
CA ASP A 383 -58.58 15.45 75.64
C ASP A 383 -57.18 15.18 75.03
N GLU A 384 -56.88 15.76 73.85
CA GLU A 384 -55.58 15.56 73.16
C GLU A 384 -54.40 16.26 73.87
N ARG A 385 -54.62 17.44 74.46
CA ARG A 385 -53.65 18.12 75.34
C ARG A 385 -53.30 17.26 76.55
N THR A 386 -54.32 16.62 77.15
CA THR A 386 -54.13 15.72 78.29
C THR A 386 -53.26 14.53 77.91
N ILE A 387 -53.55 13.86 76.78
CA ILE A 387 -52.74 12.75 76.26
C ILE A 387 -51.29 13.18 75.97
N LYS A 388 -51.08 14.37 75.38
CA LYS A 388 -49.74 14.90 75.10
C LYS A 388 -48.95 15.22 76.38
N LEU A 389 -49.62 15.68 77.44
CA LEU A 389 -49.02 15.86 78.77
C LEU A 389 -48.69 14.52 79.43
N GLU A 390 -49.58 13.52 79.37
CA GLU A 390 -49.31 12.16 79.86
C GLU A 390 -48.09 11.53 79.16
N GLN A 391 -48.00 11.63 77.83
CA GLN A 391 -46.85 11.13 77.07
C GLN A 391 -45.54 11.87 77.44
N ALA A 392 -45.60 13.18 77.71
CA ALA A 392 -44.44 13.94 78.17
C ALA A 392 -44.01 13.52 79.58
N LEU A 393 -44.97 13.31 80.50
CA LEU A 393 -44.72 12.83 81.87
C LEU A 393 -44.14 11.40 81.88
N ILE A 394 -44.58 10.52 80.97
CA ILE A 394 -44.00 9.18 80.80
C ILE A 394 -42.54 9.30 80.30
N LYS A 395 -42.27 10.12 79.28
CA LYS A 395 -40.89 10.37 78.81
C LYS A 395 -39.98 11.01 79.87
N LEU A 396 -40.53 11.76 80.82
CA LEU A 396 -39.82 12.33 81.97
C LEU A 396 -39.68 11.36 83.16
N ARG A 397 -40.43 10.26 83.17
CA ARG A 397 -40.31 9.16 84.15
C ARG A 397 -39.30 8.10 83.71
N ASP A 398 -39.09 7.98 82.40
CA ASP A 398 -38.22 6.98 81.77
C ASP A 398 -36.82 7.55 81.43
N LEU A 399 -36.44 8.65 82.12
CA LEU A 399 -35.13 9.32 82.12
C LEU A 399 -34.52 9.31 83.54
#